data_AF-A0A3M0MC48-F1
#
_entry.id   AF-A0A3M0MC48-F1
#
_cell.length_a   1.000
_cell.length_b   1.000
_cell.length_c   1.000
_cell.angle_alpha   90.00
_cell.angle_beta   90.00
_cell.angle_gamma   90.00
#
_symmetry.space_group_name_H-M   'P 1'
#
loop_
_entity.id
_entity.type
_entity.pdbx_description
1 polymer ?
#
loop_
_entity_poly.entity_id
_entity_poly.type
_entity_poly.pdbx_seq_one_letter_code
_entity_poly.pdbx_strand_id
1 'polypeptide(L)' 'MNLSMYNYIAEQQTLAMRLHYVLDAVERLNSENIAEEAQRTLIVIAAEMAASLNDNLDSARLPKEEAAA' A
#
# COMPACT_ATOMS: atom_id res chain seq x y z
N MET A 1 23.98 -4.67 -2.03
CA MET A 1 22.61 -4.32 -1.59
C MET A 1 22.36 -4.97 -0.25
N ASN A 2 22.01 -4.18 0.77
CA ASN A 2 21.72 -4.65 2.12
C ASN A 2 20.43 -5.51 2.13
N LEU A 3 20.45 -6.65 2.83
CA LEU A 3 19.28 -7.53 3.01
C LEU A 3 18.06 -6.77 3.55
N SER A 4 18.30 -5.73 4.36
CA SER A 4 17.29 -4.81 4.88
C SER A 4 16.53 -4.06 3.78
N MET A 5 17.23 -3.59 2.74
CA MET A 5 16.59 -2.85 1.64
C MET A 5 15.77 -3.77 0.74
N TYR A 6 16.22 -5.00 0.50
CA TYR A 6 15.44 -5.99 -0.25
C TYR A 6 14.13 -6.35 0.47
N ASN A 7 14.21 -6.61 1.77
CA ASN A 7 13.02 -6.90 2.59
C ASN A 7 12.06 -5.71 2.58
N TYR A 8 12.59 -4.49 2.72
CA TYR A 8 11.80 -3.27 2.66
C TYR A 8 11.06 -3.10 1.32
N ILE A 9 11.76 -3.29 0.19
CA ILE A 9 11.15 -3.21 -1.14
C ILE A 9 10.04 -4.27 -1.29
N ALA A 10 10.29 -5.51 -0.84
CA ALA A 10 9.31 -6.58 -0.90
C ALA A 10 8.05 -6.27 -0.05
N GLU A 11 8.22 -5.63 1.11
CA GLU A 11 7.12 -5.15 1.94
C GLU A 11 6.30 -4.07 1.23
N GLN A 12 6.95 -3.08 0.60
CA GLN A 12 6.23 -2.03 -0.14
C GLN A 12 5.50 -2.60 -1.36
N GLN A 13 6.09 -3.56 -2.07
CA GLN A 13 5.43 -4.27 -3.17
C GLN A 13 4.21 -5.07 -2.69
N THR A 14 4.31 -5.70 -1.52
CA THR A 14 3.19 -6.42 -0.89
C THR A 14 2.06 -5.45 -0.52
N LEU A 15 2.39 -4.29 0.04
CA LEU A 15 1.41 -3.25 0.37
C LEU A 15 0.71 -2.72 -0.89
N ALA A 16 1.47 -2.43 -1.95
CA ALA A 16 0.94 -1.98 -3.24
C ALA A 16 0.01 -3.03 -3.87
N MET A 17 0.38 -4.31 -3.82
CA MET A 17 -0.46 -5.41 -4.32
C MET A 17 -1.77 -5.52 -3.55
N ARG A 18 -1.74 -5.39 -2.22
CA ARG A 18 -2.96 -5.39 -1.41
C ARG A 18 -3.84 -4.19 -1.74
N LEU A 19 -3.25 -3.00 -1.92
CA LEU A 19 -3.98 -1.79 -2.29
C LEU A 19 -4.70 -1.98 -3.63
N HIS A 20 -4.03 -2.57 -4.62
CA HIS A 20 -4.63 -2.90 -5.90
C HIS A 20 -5.88 -3.79 -5.74
N TYR A 21 -5.81 -4.86 -4.95
CA TYR A 21 -6.97 -5.73 -4.72
C TYR A 21 -8.14 -5.03 -4.00
N VAL A 22 -7.85 -4.09 -3.09
CA VAL A 22 -8.91 -3.30 -2.45
C VAL A 22 -9.58 -2.38 -3.47
N LEU A 23 -8.79 -1.72 -4.32
CA LEU A 23 -9.33 -0.86 -5.38
C LEU A 23 -10.18 -1.64 -6.39
N ASP A 24 -9.72 -2.83 -6.80
CA ASP A 24 -10.49 -3.73 -7.68
C ASP A 24 -11.81 -4.16 -7.03
N ALA A 25 -11.81 -4.43 -5.72
CA ALA A 25 -13.03 -4.76 -4.99
C ALA A 25 -14.00 -3.57 -4.95
N VAL A 26 -13.51 -2.35 -4.73
CA VAL A 26 -14.33 -1.13 -4.77
C VAL A 26 -14.93 -0.93 -6.16
N GLU A 27 -14.13 -1.06 -7.22
CA GLU A 27 -14.58 -0.91 -8.60
C GLU A 27 -15.68 -1.93 -8.92
N ARG A 28 -15.48 -3.19 -8.54
CA ARG A 28 -16.46 -4.25 -8.76
C ARG A 28 -17.79 -3.95 -8.06
N LEU A 29 -17.75 -3.62 -6.77
CA LEU A 29 -18.95 -3.28 -6.00
C LEU A 29 -19.69 -2.07 -6.58
N ASN A 30 -18.93 -1.06 -7.03
CA ASN A 30 -19.47 0.13 -7.68
C ASN A 30 -20.13 -0.20 -9.03
N SER A 31 -19.50 -1.05 -9.85
CA SER A 31 -20.05 -1.48 -11.14
C SER A 31 -21.33 -2.31 -11.01
N GLU A 32 -21.44 -3.10 -9.94
CA GLU A 32 -22.61 -3.90 -9.60
C GLU A 32 -23.69 -3.08 -8.88
N ASN A 33 -23.37 -1.84 -8.45
CA ASN A 33 -24.22 -0.93 -7.67
C ASN A 33 -24.77 -1.59 -6.38
N ILE A 34 -23.91 -2.33 -5.67
CA ILE A 34 -24.26 -3.07 -4.46
C ILE A 34 -23.37 -2.69 -3.26
N ALA A 35 -23.89 -2.93 -2.05
CA ALA A 35 -23.14 -2.85 -0.79
C ALA A 35 -22.42 -1.50 -0.55
N GLU A 36 -23.17 -0.41 -0.63
CA GLU A 36 -22.66 0.97 -0.46
C GLU A 36 -21.85 1.18 0.83
N GLU A 37 -22.28 0.60 1.95
CA GLU A 37 -21.53 0.67 3.23
C GLU A 37 -20.17 -0.03 3.16
N ALA A 38 -20.11 -1.18 2.46
CA ALA A 38 -18.86 -1.89 2.24
C ALA A 38 -17.94 -1.10 1.30
N GLN A 39 -18.48 -0.48 0.24
CA GLN A 39 -17.72 0.41 -0.63
C GLN A 39 -17.08 1.56 0.14
N ARG A 40 -17.86 2.28 0.97
CA ARG A 40 -17.35 3.38 1.80
C ARG A 40 -16.22 2.91 2.72
N THR A 41 -16.39 1.74 3.36
CA THR A 41 -15.36 1.16 4.24
C THR A 41 -14.08 0.82 3.47
N LEU A 42 -14.21 0.19 2.29
CA LEU A 42 -13.06 -0.17 1.46
C LEU A 42 -12.34 1.06 0.90
N ILE A 43 -13.06 2.15 0.57
CA ILE A 43 -12.46 3.42 0.16
C ILE A 43 -11.59 4.00 1.28
N VAL A 44 -12.06 3.98 2.53
CA VAL A 44 -11.26 4.44 3.67
C VAL A 44 -10.00 3.59 3.84
N ILE A 45 -10.14 2.26 3.77
CA ILE A 45 -9.00 1.33 3.84
C ILE A 45 -7.99 1.61 2.71
N ALA A 46 -8.47 1.79 1.47
CA ALA A 46 -7.61 2.11 0.33
C ALA A 46 -6.86 3.43 0.53
N ALA A 47 -7.53 4.46 1.06
CA ALA A 47 -6.92 5.75 1.33
C ALA A 47 -5.81 5.66 2.40
N GLU A 48 -6.05 4.93 3.48
CA GLU A 48 -5.04 4.70 4.54
C GLU A 48 -3.83 3.93 4.00
N MET A 49 -4.06 2.90 3.18
CA MET A 49 -3.00 2.13 2.54
C MET A 49 -2.19 2.96 1.55
N ALA A 50 -2.85 3.79 0.75
CA ALA A 50 -2.19 4.70 -0.18
C ALA A 50 -1.34 5.75 0.57
N ALA A 51 -1.85 6.30 1.66
CA ALA A 51 -1.09 7.22 2.52
C ALA A 51 0.14 6.53 3.12
N SER A 52 -0.01 5.32 3.67
CA SER A 52 1.11 4.54 4.20
C SER A 52 2.17 4.21 3.14
N LEU A 53 1.75 3.79 1.95
CA LEU A 53 2.66 3.52 0.85
C LEU A 53 3.41 4.78 0.39
N ASN A 54 2.71 5.91 0.25
CA ASN A 54 3.32 7.18 -0.11
C ASN A 54 4.34 7.63 0.94
N ASP A 55 3.99 7.52 2.22
CA ASP A 55 4.87 7.84 3.34
C ASP A 55 6.12 6.96 3.38
N ASN A 56 6.00 5.67 3.08
CA ASN A 56 7.13 4.74 3.05
C ASN A 56 8.03 4.98 1.83
N LEU A 57 7.47 5.35 0.69
CA LEU A 57 8.24 5.68 -0.50
C LEU A 57 8.89 7.08 -0.44
N ASP A 58 8.60 7.86 0.60
CA ASP A 58 9.33 9.09 0.87
C ASP A 58 10.82 8.77 1.12
N SER A 59 11.68 9.38 0.30
CA SER A 59 13.14 9.29 0.40
C SER A 59 13.68 9.58 1.81
N ALA A 60 13.01 10.40 2.61
CA ALA A 60 13.38 10.69 3.99
C ALA A 60 13.22 9.48 4.94
N ARG A 61 12.35 8.52 4.58
CA ARG A 61 12.00 7.34 5.38
C ARG A 61 12.59 6.04 4.85
N LEU A 62 13.28 6.08 3.70
CA LEU A 62 13.96 4.91 3.17
C LEU A 62 15.00 4.38 4.17
N PRO A 63 15.14 3.04 4.30
CA PRO A 63 16.19 2.44 5.10
C PRO A 63 17.54 2.98 4.64
N LYS A 64 18.27 3.63 5.55
CA LYS A 64 19.62 4.09 5.25
C LYS A 64 20.53 2.88 5.20
N GLU A 65 21.42 2.83 4.21
CA GLU A 65 22.52 1.87 4.27
C GLU A 65 23.27 2.14 5.57
N GLU A 66 23.36 1.13 6.45
CA GLU A 66 24.32 1.17 7.55
C GLU A 66 25.67 1.50 6.91
N ALA A 67 26.20 2.69 7.21
CA ALA A 67 27.52 3.07 6.77
C ALA A 67 28.46 1.98 7.29
N ALA A 68 29.03 1.20 6.37
CA ALA A 68 29.99 0.16 6.69
C ALA A 68 31.09 0.80 7.56
N ALA A 69 31.08 0.44 8.84
CA ALA A 69 32.13 0.79 9.81
C ALA A 69 33.37 -0.05 9.53
#